data_AF-A0A8J7XEC3-F1
#
_entry.id   AF-A0A8J7XEC3-F1
#
_cell.length_a   1.000
_cell.length_b   1.000
_cell.length_c   1.000
_cell.angle_alpha   90.00
_cell.angle_beta   90.00
_cell.angle_gamma   90.00
#
_symmetry.space_group_name_H-M   'P 1'
#
loop_
_entity.id
_entity.type
_entity.pdbx_description
1 polymer ?
#
loop_
_entity_poly.entity_id
_entity_poly.type
_entity_poly.pdbx_seq_one_letter_code
_entity_poly.pdbx_strand_id
1 'polypeptide(L)'
;GVACVLFFAVQAVLFSLSVAPTINDAEYADLRQMGEIIPDNSLVIAPRQHGVGYWVEYLVDAKVLGQGEEPSADLWASYDSIFAIIDRKQVQRDGNAVYEGSEMVLVEVGGIDELRDLARIVPIGFG
;
A
#
# COMPACT_ATOMS: atom_id res chain seq x y z
N GLY A 1 8.74 17.75 37.21
CA GLY A 1 8.58 16.70 38.24
C GLY A 1 8.67 15.35 37.58
N VAL A 2 9.51 14.45 38.10
CA VAL A 2 9.82 13.13 37.53
C VAL A 2 8.56 12.26 37.36
N ALA A 3 7.57 12.41 38.26
CA ALA A 3 6.29 11.71 38.19
C ALA A 3 5.44 12.07 36.94
N CYS A 4 5.45 13.33 36.49
CA CYS A 4 4.76 13.72 35.26
C CYS A 4 5.41 13.10 34.03
N VAL A 5 6.75 13.07 33.99
CA VAL A 5 7.50 12.49 32.88
C VAL A 5 7.26 10.97 32.79
N LEU A 6 7.21 10.28 33.93
CA LEU A 6 6.87 8.86 33.98
C LEU A 6 5.44 8.58 33.50
N PHE A 7 4.47 9.40 33.90
CA PHE A 7 3.09 9.27 33.43
C PHE A 7 2.97 9.42 31.92
N PHE A 8 3.61 10.45 31.34
CA PHE A 8 3.63 10.63 29.89
C PHE A 8 4.42 9.54 29.16
N ALA A 9 5.51 9.03 29.74
CA ALA A 9 6.27 7.91 29.17
C ALA A 9 5.43 6.63 29.13
N VAL A 10 4.70 6.31 30.21
CA VAL A 10 3.80 5.15 30.24
C VAL A 10 2.66 5.32 29.24
N GLN A 11 2.06 6.52 29.14
CA GLN A 11 1.04 6.79 28.13
C GLN A 11 1.60 6.67 26.70
N ALA A 12 2.79 7.17 26.43
CA ALA A 12 3.42 7.07 25.11
C ALA A 12 3.70 5.61 24.73
N VAL A 13 4.20 4.80 25.66
CA VAL A 13 4.41 3.36 25.45
C VAL A 13 3.09 2.64 25.20
N LEU A 14 2.09 2.85 26.04
CA LEU A 14 0.76 2.26 25.85
C LEU A 14 0.12 2.69 24.53
N PHE A 15 0.30 3.96 24.14
CA PHE A 15 -0.20 4.47 22.87
C PHE A 15 0.55 3.83 21.70
N SER A 16 1.89 3.72 21.75
CA SER A 16 2.67 3.03 20.71
C SER A 16 2.33 1.54 20.57
N LEU A 17 1.98 0.88 21.67
CA LEU A 17 1.51 -0.51 21.66
C LEU A 17 0.07 -0.64 21.17
N SER A 18 -0.77 0.38 21.35
CA SER A 18 -2.13 0.42 20.79
C SER A 18 -2.15 0.82 19.31
N VAL A 19 -1.17 1.64 18.89
CA VAL A 19 -0.84 1.96 17.49
C VAL A 19 0.23 0.97 17.02
N ALA A 20 0.15 -0.29 17.47
CA ALA A 20 0.97 -1.39 16.99
C ALA A 20 1.08 -1.34 15.45
N PRO A 21 2.22 -1.77 14.86
CA PRO A 21 2.41 -1.66 13.43
C PRO A 21 1.19 -2.24 12.75
N THR A 22 0.52 -1.39 11.98
CA THR A 22 -0.76 -1.76 11.38
C THR A 22 -0.58 -2.87 10.35
N ILE A 23 0.67 -3.18 9.98
CA ILE A 23 1.11 -4.30 9.16
C ILE A 23 1.99 -5.27 9.97
N ASN A 24 2.00 -6.54 9.59
CA ASN A 24 2.83 -7.58 10.17
C ASN A 24 4.23 -7.67 9.50
N ASP A 25 5.13 -8.50 10.04
CA ASP A 25 6.51 -8.63 9.53
C ASP A 25 6.57 -9.13 8.08
N ALA A 26 5.63 -9.99 7.67
CA ALA A 26 5.57 -10.51 6.31
C ALA A 26 5.10 -9.41 5.33
N GLU A 27 4.08 -8.65 5.70
CA GLU A 27 3.64 -7.47 4.95
C GLU A 27 4.76 -6.43 4.82
N TYR A 28 5.50 -6.16 5.90
CA TYR A 28 6.66 -5.27 5.87
C TYR A 28 7.75 -5.76 4.91
N ALA A 29 8.08 -7.05 4.96
CA ALA A 29 9.08 -7.66 4.09
C ALA A 29 8.68 -7.63 2.61
N ASP A 30 7.39 -7.85 2.32
CA ASP A 30 6.82 -7.76 0.98
C ASP A 30 6.90 -6.31 0.47
N LEU A 31 6.44 -5.31 1.24
CA LEU A 31 6.49 -3.89 0.85
C LEU A 31 7.91 -3.41 0.59
N ARG A 32 8.86 -3.81 1.44
CA ARG A 32 10.27 -3.46 1.26
C ARG A 32 10.83 -3.99 -0.06
N GLN A 33 10.50 -5.22 -0.43
CA GLN A 33 10.93 -5.80 -1.70
C GLN A 33 10.24 -5.15 -2.90
N MET A 34 8.94 -4.82 -2.77
CA MET A 34 8.22 -4.07 -3.81
C MET A 34 8.87 -2.71 -4.08
N GLY A 35 9.35 -2.01 -3.04
CA GLY A 35 10.07 -0.76 -3.18
C GLY A 35 11.40 -0.86 -3.95
N GLU A 36 12.02 -2.04 -4.01
CA GLU A 36 13.21 -2.27 -4.84
C GLU A 36 12.87 -2.51 -6.33
N ILE A 37 11.60 -2.80 -6.63
CA ILE A 37 11.11 -3.15 -7.97
C ILE A 37 10.43 -1.95 -8.62
N ILE A 38 9.70 -1.15 -7.83
CA ILE A 38 8.93 0.00 -8.30
C ILE A 38 9.91 1.10 -8.73
N PRO A 39 9.88 1.52 -10.01
CA PRO A 39 10.72 2.62 -10.49
C PRO A 39 10.37 3.95 -9.84
N ASP A 40 11.33 4.87 -9.82
CA ASP A 40 11.08 6.28 -9.52
C ASP A 40 9.99 6.84 -10.45
N ASN A 41 9.24 7.85 -9.99
CA ASN A 41 8.12 8.44 -10.74
C ASN A 41 7.00 7.43 -11.12
N SER A 42 6.71 6.52 -10.19
CA SER A 42 5.56 5.62 -10.29
C SER A 42 4.39 6.07 -9.42
N LEU A 43 3.18 5.69 -9.86
CA LEU A 43 1.97 5.81 -9.06
C LEU A 43 1.64 4.46 -8.44
N VAL A 44 1.42 4.40 -7.12
CA VAL A 44 1.05 3.16 -6.44
C VAL A 44 -0.35 3.27 -5.88
N ILE A 45 -1.19 2.31 -6.21
CA ILE A 45 -2.55 2.18 -5.70
C ILE A 45 -2.52 1.11 -4.61
N ALA A 46 -2.78 1.51 -3.37
CA ALA A 46 -2.67 0.64 -2.22
C ALA A 46 -3.98 0.58 -1.42
N PRO A 47 -4.30 -0.57 -0.80
CA PRO A 47 -5.41 -0.64 0.13
C PRO A 47 -5.14 0.28 1.33
N ARG A 48 -6.16 1.05 1.74
CA ARG A 48 -6.11 1.84 2.98
C ARG A 48 -6.33 1.01 4.25
N GLN A 49 -6.74 -0.25 4.07
CA GLN A 49 -6.92 -1.17 5.19
C GLN A 49 -5.59 -1.40 5.89
N HIS A 50 -5.62 -1.55 7.22
CA HIS A 50 -4.46 -1.91 8.02
C HIS A 50 -3.25 -0.95 7.86
N GLY A 51 -3.50 0.32 7.51
CA GLY A 51 -2.46 1.33 7.35
C GLY A 51 -1.42 1.02 6.27
N VAL A 52 -1.68 0.06 5.38
CA VAL A 52 -0.77 -0.33 4.29
C VAL A 52 -0.41 0.88 3.44
N GLY A 53 -1.38 1.71 3.05
CA GLY A 53 -1.11 2.95 2.30
C GLY A 53 -0.08 3.89 2.96
N TYR A 54 -0.10 4.01 4.29
CA TYR A 54 0.91 4.80 5.03
C TYR A 54 2.31 4.17 4.91
N TRP A 55 2.39 2.85 5.06
CA TRP A 55 3.66 2.13 4.94
C TRP A 55 4.21 2.11 3.52
N VAL A 56 3.34 2.12 2.51
CA VAL A 56 3.73 2.25 1.10
C VAL A 56 4.35 3.61 0.86
N GLU A 57 3.71 4.70 1.30
CA GLU A 57 4.31 6.06 1.20
C GLU A 57 5.68 6.12 1.89
N TYR A 58 5.83 5.44 3.04
CA TYR A 58 7.05 5.46 3.82
C TYR A 58 8.20 4.59 3.25
N LEU A 59 7.87 3.43 2.66
CA LEU A 59 8.86 2.42 2.24
C LEU A 59 9.16 2.43 0.75
N VAL A 60 8.20 2.85 -0.07
CA VAL A 60 8.27 2.74 -1.54
C VAL A 60 8.65 4.07 -2.20
N ASP A 61 8.66 5.18 -1.43
CA ASP A 61 8.95 6.56 -1.91
C ASP A 61 8.17 6.93 -3.19
N ALA A 62 6.95 6.37 -3.32
CA ALA A 62 6.08 6.59 -4.46
C ALA A 62 4.83 7.38 -4.04
N LYS A 63 4.24 8.08 -5.01
CA LYS A 63 2.94 8.71 -4.81
C LYS A 63 1.90 7.60 -4.61
N VAL A 64 1.23 7.61 -3.46
CA VAL A 64 0.15 6.66 -3.18
C VAL A 64 -1.21 7.30 -3.46
N LEU A 65 -2.04 6.62 -4.24
CA LEU A 65 -3.47 6.91 -4.29
C LEU A 65 -4.21 6.04 -3.27
N GLY A 66 -5.04 6.71 -2.48
CA GLY A 66 -5.91 6.03 -1.54
C GLY A 66 -7.05 5.30 -2.24
N GLN A 67 -7.57 4.26 -1.57
CA GLN A 67 -8.81 3.59 -1.96
C GLN A 67 -9.93 4.62 -2.20
N GLY A 68 -10.61 4.52 -3.35
CA GLY A 68 -11.73 5.40 -3.74
C GLY A 68 -11.40 6.41 -4.83
N GLU A 69 -10.12 6.72 -5.02
CA GLU A 69 -9.70 7.77 -5.95
C GLU A 69 -9.27 7.14 -7.28
N GLU A 70 -10.16 7.19 -8.27
CA GLU A 70 -9.78 6.87 -9.64
C GLU A 70 -8.79 7.93 -10.12
N PRO A 71 -7.55 7.55 -10.52
CA PRO A 71 -6.60 8.50 -11.09
C PRO A 71 -7.26 9.19 -12.29
N SER A 72 -7.27 10.54 -12.27
CA SER A 72 -7.69 11.29 -13.46
C SER A 72 -6.77 10.94 -14.64
N ALA A 73 -7.27 11.09 -15.87
CA ALA A 73 -6.46 10.82 -17.07
C ALA A 73 -5.15 11.64 -17.08
N ASP A 74 -5.21 12.88 -16.61
CA ASP A 74 -4.04 13.76 -16.48
C ASP A 74 -3.04 13.23 -15.45
N LEU A 75 -3.53 12.68 -14.33
CA LEU A 75 -2.68 12.08 -13.31
C LEU A 75 -2.05 10.79 -13.84
N TRP A 76 -2.81 9.94 -14.54
CA TRP A 76 -2.29 8.73 -15.16
C TRP A 76 -1.16 9.04 -16.14
N ALA A 77 -1.34 10.06 -16.98
CA ALA A 77 -0.34 10.47 -17.97
C ALA A 77 0.91 11.14 -17.37
N SER A 78 0.89 11.48 -16.08
CA SER A 78 2.01 12.13 -15.40
C SER A 78 3.03 11.17 -14.79
N TYR A 79 2.70 9.88 -14.70
CA TYR A 79 3.57 8.83 -14.18
C TYR A 79 3.98 7.85 -15.28
N ASP A 80 5.20 7.35 -15.20
CA ASP A 80 5.74 6.44 -16.23
C ASP A 80 5.16 5.03 -16.10
N SER A 81 4.95 4.59 -14.84
CA SER A 81 4.38 3.29 -14.50
C SER A 81 3.36 3.43 -13.37
N ILE A 82 2.35 2.56 -13.39
CA ILE A 82 1.32 2.50 -12.35
C ILE A 82 1.25 1.09 -11.80
N PHE A 83 1.27 0.98 -10.48
CA PHE A 83 1.23 -0.29 -9.78
C PHE A 83 0.02 -0.37 -8.85
N ALA A 84 -0.49 -1.58 -8.67
CA ALA A 84 -1.49 -1.89 -7.66
C ALA A 84 -0.92 -2.92 -6.68
N ILE A 85 -1.04 -2.63 -5.39
CA ILE A 85 -0.74 -3.57 -4.31
C ILE A 85 -2.04 -4.24 -3.90
N ILE A 86 -2.04 -5.57 -3.89
CA ILE A 86 -3.24 -6.38 -3.64
C ILE A 86 -2.92 -7.41 -2.56
N ASP A 87 -3.88 -7.69 -1.67
CA ASP A 87 -3.78 -8.80 -0.73
C ASP A 87 -3.72 -10.13 -1.51
N ARG A 88 -2.71 -10.96 -1.23
CA ARG A 88 -2.50 -12.26 -1.90
C ARG A 88 -3.75 -13.15 -1.82
N LYS A 89 -4.54 -13.06 -0.74
CA LYS A 89 -5.78 -13.82 -0.55
C LYS A 89 -6.88 -13.43 -1.54
N GLN A 90 -6.79 -12.24 -2.15
CA GLN A 90 -7.77 -11.69 -3.08
C GLN A 90 -7.43 -11.96 -4.54
N VAL A 91 -6.18 -12.33 -4.83
CA VAL A 91 -5.72 -12.67 -6.19
C VAL A 91 -6.06 -14.14 -6.48
N GLN A 92 -7.03 -14.39 -7.36
CA GLN A 92 -7.42 -15.76 -7.76
C GLN A 92 -6.56 -16.36 -8.89
N ARG A 93 -5.72 -15.56 -9.58
CA ARG A 93 -4.84 -16.04 -10.67
C ARG A 93 -3.55 -15.23 -10.82
N ASP A 94 -2.45 -15.95 -11.07
CA ASP A 94 -1.20 -15.43 -11.61
C ASP A 94 -1.44 -14.88 -13.02
N GLY A 95 -1.47 -13.56 -13.15
CA GLY A 95 -1.51 -12.89 -14.42
C GLY A 95 -1.12 -11.43 -14.21
N ASN A 96 0.10 -11.09 -14.61
CA ASN A 96 0.71 -9.76 -14.56
C ASN A 96 1.26 -9.30 -13.19
N ALA A 97 1.47 -10.23 -12.24
CA ALA A 97 2.22 -9.91 -11.03
C ALA A 97 3.70 -9.64 -11.39
N VAL A 98 4.18 -8.46 -11.03
CA VAL A 98 5.62 -8.09 -11.08
C VAL A 98 6.34 -8.52 -9.80
N TYR A 99 5.59 -8.73 -8.73
CA TYR A 99 6.10 -9.32 -7.49
C TYR A 99 5.01 -10.15 -6.80
N GLU A 100 5.40 -11.31 -6.28
CA GLU A 100 4.53 -12.18 -5.49
C GLU A 100 5.17 -12.44 -4.13
N GLY A 101 4.65 -11.76 -3.12
CA GLY A 101 5.00 -11.93 -1.73
C GLY A 101 4.14 -12.97 -1.04
N SER A 102 4.38 -13.09 0.26
CA SER A 102 3.65 -14.04 1.12
C SER A 102 2.26 -13.54 1.50
N GLU A 103 2.10 -12.24 1.70
CA GLU A 103 0.82 -11.59 2.04
C GLU A 103 0.34 -10.64 0.94
N MET A 104 1.23 -10.12 0.09
CA MET A 104 0.86 -9.14 -0.94
C MET A 104 1.43 -9.46 -2.33
N VAL A 105 0.72 -8.97 -3.34
CA VAL A 105 1.09 -9.06 -4.76
C VAL A 105 1.19 -7.65 -5.32
N LEU A 106 2.23 -7.39 -6.10
CA LEU A 106 2.38 -6.18 -6.89
C LEU A 106 2.01 -6.49 -8.33
N VAL A 107 1.11 -5.70 -8.91
CA VAL A 107 0.68 -5.82 -10.30
C VAL A 107 0.98 -4.51 -11.00
N GLU A 108 1.59 -4.58 -12.17
CA GLU A 108 1.73 -3.42 -13.05
C GLU A 108 0.44 -3.26 -13.85
N VAL A 109 -0.09 -2.04 -13.90
CA VAL A 109 -1.37 -1.73 -14.53
C VAL A 109 -1.11 -0.94 -15.81
N GLY A 110 -1.37 -1.56 -16.95
CA GLY A 110 -1.10 -0.98 -18.28
C GLY A 110 -2.12 0.06 -18.72
N GLY A 111 -3.28 0.16 -18.06
CA GLY A 111 -4.30 1.15 -18.39
C GLY A 111 -5.48 1.21 -17.44
N ILE A 112 -6.29 2.26 -17.58
CA ILE A 112 -7.43 2.53 -16.70
C ILE A 112 -8.52 1.44 -16.76
N ASP A 113 -8.67 0.78 -17.90
CA ASP A 113 -9.61 -0.33 -18.07
C ASP A 113 -9.17 -1.57 -17.26
N GLU A 114 -7.86 -1.86 -17.25
CA GLU A 114 -7.28 -2.93 -16.44
C GLU A 114 -7.42 -2.62 -14.94
N LEU A 115 -7.23 -1.36 -14.54
CA LEU A 115 -7.49 -0.93 -13.16
C LEU A 115 -8.96 -1.14 -12.75
N ARG A 116 -9.90 -0.79 -13.63
CA ARG A 116 -11.34 -0.97 -13.37
C ARG A 116 -11.72 -2.43 -13.26
N ASP A 117 -11.13 -3.29 -14.09
CA ASP A 117 -11.33 -4.73 -14.00
C ASP A 117 -10.74 -5.30 -12.70
N LEU A 118 -9.55 -4.85 -12.29
CA LEU A 118 -8.97 -5.20 -11.00
C LEU A 118 -9.86 -4.77 -9.83
N ALA A 119 -10.42 -3.55 -9.85
CA ALA A 119 -11.28 -3.04 -8.78
C ALA A 119 -12.67 -3.69 -8.70
N ARG A 120 -13.08 -4.45 -9.73
CA ARG A 120 -14.28 -5.29 -9.66
C ARG A 120 -14.03 -6.60 -8.92
N ILE A 121 -12.81 -7.10 -8.97
CA ILE A 121 -12.42 -8.42 -8.45
C ILE A 121 -11.88 -8.30 -7.03
N VAL A 122 -11.11 -7.24 -6.83
CA VAL A 122 -10.46 -6.89 -5.58
C VAL A 122 -11.17 -5.65 -5.06
N PRO A 123 -11.51 -5.56 -3.76
CA PRO A 123 -12.06 -4.34 -3.17
C PRO A 123 -11.02 -3.21 -3.10
N ILE A 124 -10.46 -2.83 -4.24
CA ILE A 124 -9.77 -1.57 -4.52
C ILE A 124 -10.90 -0.56 -4.76
N GLY A 125 -11.76 -0.34 -3.77
CA GLY A 125 -13.06 0.30 -3.97
C GLY A 125 -12.91 1.62 -4.72
N PHE A 126 -13.54 1.75 -5.89
CA PHE A 126 -13.89 3.03 -6.50
C PHE A 126 -15.37 3.25 -6.17
N GLY A 127 -15.63 4.26 -5.34
CA GLY A 127 -16.98 4.65 -4.93
C GLY A 127 -17.54 5.71 -5.87
#